data_AF-J9C8V6-F1
#
_entry.id   AF-J9C8V6-F1
#
_cell.length_a   1.000
_cell.length_b   1.000
_cell.length_c   1.000
_cell.angle_alpha   90.00
_cell.angle_beta   90.00
_cell.angle_gamma   90.00
#
_symmetry.space_group_name_H-M   'P 1'
#
loop_
_entity.id
_entity.type
_entity.pdbx_description
1 polymer ?
#
loop_
_entity_poly.entity_id
_entity_poly.type
_entity_poly.pdbx_seq_one_letter_code
_entity_poly.pdbx_strand_id
1 'polypeptide(L)'
;MSENLQKGRVTIPTNLDVVPETIDILKKWGADAIRDCDGTEFPEELTRTGAKIYSTYYTTRKDNAWAKANPDEVQQCYIMTGFYTATEGALSIRLMSGISTEFLMVNERDDMKRWWEVMDRTTGEPLDPDAWRYEDGCVIIDKPEAYHDYT
;
A
#
# COMPACT_ATOMS: atom_id res chain seq x y z
N MET A 1 -24.56 -42.51 8.62
CA MET A 1 -24.48 -42.34 7.16
C MET A 1 -24.13 -40.88 6.93
N SER A 2 -22.95 -40.55 6.40
CA SER A 2 -22.69 -39.16 5.99
C SER A 2 -23.58 -38.88 4.80
N GLU A 3 -24.46 -37.89 4.90
CA GLU A 3 -25.12 -37.35 3.71
C GLU A 3 -24.01 -36.94 2.73
N ASN A 4 -24.01 -37.56 1.54
CA ASN A 4 -23.18 -37.12 0.43
C ASN A 4 -23.66 -35.71 0.06
N LEU A 5 -23.05 -34.68 0.66
CA LEU A 5 -23.23 -33.29 0.25
C LEU A 5 -22.67 -33.13 -1.17
N GLN A 6 -23.51 -33.41 -2.17
CA GLN A 6 -23.20 -33.27 -3.59
C GLN A 6 -23.09 -31.79 -4.03
N LYS A 7 -23.47 -30.84 -3.17
CA LYS A 7 -23.51 -29.40 -3.44
C LYS A 7 -23.17 -28.60 -2.17
N GLY A 8 -22.70 -27.37 -2.36
CA GLY A 8 -22.33 -26.40 -1.34
C GLY A 8 -20.85 -26.43 -0.94
N ARG A 9 -20.45 -25.53 -0.04
CA ARG A 9 -19.05 -25.30 0.39
C ARG A 9 -18.15 -24.82 -0.75
N VAL A 10 -18.74 -24.22 -1.78
CA VAL A 10 -18.02 -23.69 -2.95
C VAL A 10 -18.54 -22.28 -3.20
N THR A 11 -17.63 -21.31 -3.16
CA THR A 11 -17.90 -19.92 -3.52
C THR A 11 -17.30 -19.65 -4.90
N ILE A 12 -18.09 -19.11 -5.82
CA ILE A 12 -17.63 -18.77 -7.18
C ILE A 12 -17.61 -17.26 -7.38
N PRO A 13 -16.66 -16.71 -8.16
CA PRO A 13 -16.67 -15.29 -8.51
C PRO A 13 -17.72 -14.99 -9.59
N THR A 14 -18.10 -13.72 -9.73
CA THR A 14 -18.94 -13.23 -10.82
C THR A 14 -18.46 -11.89 -11.36
N ASN A 15 -19.03 -11.43 -12.47
CA ASN A 15 -18.89 -10.09 -13.05
C ASN A 15 -20.18 -9.76 -13.84
N LEU A 16 -20.48 -8.47 -14.03
CA LEU A 16 -21.63 -7.96 -14.78
C LEU A 16 -21.70 -8.52 -16.21
N ASP A 17 -20.56 -8.74 -16.85
CA ASP A 17 -20.49 -9.19 -18.24
C ASP A 17 -20.67 -10.71 -18.42
N VAL A 18 -20.77 -11.49 -17.32
CA VAL A 18 -20.78 -12.98 -17.37
C VAL A 18 -21.86 -13.59 -16.47
N VAL A 19 -22.97 -12.87 -16.29
CA VAL A 19 -24.08 -13.32 -15.44
C VAL A 19 -24.64 -14.68 -15.89
N PRO A 20 -24.91 -14.93 -17.20
CA PRO A 20 -25.40 -16.24 -17.65
C PRO A 20 -24.43 -17.38 -17.34
N GLU A 21 -23.14 -17.17 -17.57
CA GLU A 21 -22.08 -18.14 -17.31
C GLU A 21 -21.93 -18.41 -15.81
N THR A 22 -22.10 -17.37 -14.98
CA THR A 22 -22.08 -17.50 -13.52
C THR A 22 -23.21 -18.42 -13.05
N ILE A 23 -24.43 -18.26 -13.59
CA ILE A 23 -25.57 -19.13 -13.26
C ILE A 23 -25.32 -20.57 -13.71
N ASP A 24 -24.73 -20.75 -14.88
CA ASP A 24 -24.38 -22.08 -15.40
C ASP A 24 -23.32 -22.77 -14.53
N ILE A 25 -22.27 -22.05 -14.13
CA ILE A 25 -21.23 -22.58 -13.24
C ILE A 25 -21.82 -22.88 -11.85
N LEU A 26 -22.68 -22.01 -11.32
CA LEU A 26 -23.35 -22.23 -10.04
C LEU A 26 -24.10 -23.56 -10.01
N LYS A 27 -24.84 -23.87 -11.08
CA LYS A 27 -25.55 -25.14 -11.24
C LYS A 27 -24.60 -26.32 -11.43
N LYS A 28 -23.59 -26.18 -12.31
CA LYS A 28 -22.65 -27.27 -12.67
C LYS A 28 -21.79 -27.70 -11.49
N TRP A 29 -21.28 -26.74 -10.72
CA TRP A 29 -20.38 -27.00 -9.59
C TRP A 29 -21.12 -27.20 -8.28
N GLY A 30 -22.44 -26.91 -8.26
CA GLY A 30 -23.21 -26.94 -7.03
C GLY A 30 -22.75 -25.89 -6.03
N ALA A 31 -22.31 -24.73 -6.49
CA ALA A 31 -21.90 -23.63 -5.60
C ALA A 31 -23.08 -23.10 -4.78
N ASP A 32 -22.83 -22.77 -3.52
CA ASP A 32 -23.82 -22.20 -2.60
C ASP A 32 -23.55 -20.72 -2.25
N ALA A 33 -22.47 -20.16 -2.77
CA ALA A 33 -22.13 -18.76 -2.60
C ALA A 33 -21.54 -18.14 -3.87
N ILE A 34 -21.83 -16.85 -4.07
CA ILE A 34 -21.27 -16.02 -5.13
C ILE A 34 -20.48 -14.89 -4.47
N ARG A 35 -19.26 -14.67 -4.92
CA ARG A 35 -18.42 -13.53 -4.55
C ARG A 35 -18.48 -12.47 -5.65
N ASP A 36 -18.97 -11.30 -5.28
CA ASP A 36 -19.11 -10.14 -6.16
C ASP A 36 -17.75 -9.66 -6.71
N CYS A 37 -17.74 -9.06 -7.91
CA CYS A 37 -16.56 -8.36 -8.40
C CYS A 37 -16.39 -7.06 -7.63
N ASP A 38 -15.18 -6.81 -7.20
CA ASP A 38 -14.87 -5.72 -6.29
C ASP A 38 -15.17 -4.35 -6.90
N GLY A 39 -16.14 -3.64 -6.33
CA GLY A 39 -16.38 -2.24 -6.67
C GLY A 39 -17.37 -1.98 -7.80
N THR A 40 -18.00 -3.02 -8.34
CA THR A 40 -19.08 -2.91 -9.32
C THR A 40 -20.46 -3.02 -8.67
N GLU A 41 -21.52 -2.63 -9.40
CA GLU A 41 -22.88 -2.95 -9.00
C GLU A 41 -23.10 -4.48 -9.09
N PHE A 42 -23.74 -5.07 -8.09
CA PHE A 42 -24.02 -6.50 -8.10
C PHE A 42 -25.24 -6.79 -9.00
N PRO A 43 -25.17 -7.75 -9.94
CA PRO A 43 -26.28 -8.06 -10.83
C PRO A 43 -27.53 -8.54 -10.07
N GLU A 44 -28.67 -7.89 -10.26
CA GLU A 44 -29.94 -8.24 -9.59
C GLU A 44 -30.35 -9.69 -9.87
N GLU A 45 -30.07 -10.18 -11.09
CA GLU A 45 -30.36 -11.54 -11.53
C GLU A 45 -29.71 -12.61 -10.64
N LEU A 46 -28.52 -12.33 -10.11
CA LEU A 46 -27.79 -13.26 -9.24
C LEU A 46 -28.35 -13.29 -7.82
N THR A 47 -29.03 -12.24 -7.38
CA THR A 47 -29.70 -12.22 -6.06
C THR A 47 -30.84 -13.24 -5.98
N ARG A 48 -31.43 -13.59 -7.14
CA ARG A 48 -32.55 -14.53 -7.26
C ARG A 48 -32.12 -16.00 -7.32
N THR A 49 -30.81 -16.28 -7.32
CA THR A 49 -30.28 -17.66 -7.38
C THR A 49 -30.41 -18.42 -6.06
N GLY A 50 -30.66 -17.72 -4.95
CA GLY A 50 -30.69 -18.30 -3.60
C GLY A 50 -29.29 -18.60 -3.02
N ALA A 51 -28.22 -18.26 -3.73
CA ALA A 51 -26.85 -18.37 -3.23
C ALA A 51 -26.55 -17.27 -2.20
N LYS A 52 -25.64 -17.57 -1.27
CA LYS A 52 -25.11 -16.55 -0.35
C LYS A 52 -24.28 -15.54 -1.14
N ILE A 53 -24.53 -14.25 -0.94
CA ILE A 53 -23.82 -13.20 -1.65
C ILE A 53 -22.74 -12.62 -0.75
N TYR A 54 -21.49 -12.71 -1.18
CA TYR A 54 -20.34 -12.18 -0.47
C TYR A 54 -19.85 -10.95 -1.22
N SER A 55 -19.84 -9.81 -0.54
CA SER A 55 -19.29 -8.56 -1.06
C SER A 55 -18.10 -8.14 -0.22
N THR A 56 -17.08 -7.61 -0.88
CA THR A 56 -15.89 -7.11 -0.20
C THR A 56 -16.17 -5.72 0.36
N TYR A 57 -16.02 -5.56 1.67
CA TYR A 57 -16.06 -4.26 2.31
C TYR A 57 -14.65 -3.71 2.47
N TYR A 58 -14.40 -2.52 1.92
CA TYR A 58 -13.11 -1.83 2.05
C TYR A 58 -13.15 -0.83 3.19
N THR A 59 -12.41 -1.10 4.25
CA THR A 59 -12.42 -0.28 5.47
C THR A 59 -11.52 0.96 5.38
N THR A 60 -10.50 0.94 4.53
CA THR A 60 -9.47 2.01 4.47
C THR A 60 -9.27 2.58 3.06
N ARG A 61 -10.12 2.21 2.09
CA ARG A 61 -10.03 2.71 0.70
C ARG A 61 -11.39 2.77 0.02
N LYS A 62 -11.43 3.31 -1.20
CA LYS A 62 -12.63 3.54 -2.05
C LYS A 62 -13.43 4.81 -1.70
N ASP A 63 -12.97 5.64 -0.76
CA ASP A 63 -13.48 6.99 -0.52
C ASP A 63 -12.39 8.04 -0.75
N ASN A 64 -12.22 8.44 -2.01
CA ASN A 64 -11.23 9.45 -2.39
C ASN A 64 -11.61 10.86 -1.92
N ALA A 65 -12.91 11.15 -1.70
CA ALA A 65 -13.34 12.46 -1.24
C ALA A 65 -12.92 12.67 0.21
N TRP A 66 -13.16 11.67 1.07
CA TRP A 66 -12.68 11.66 2.44
C TRP A 66 -11.15 11.67 2.51
N ALA A 67 -10.46 10.81 1.74
CA ALA A 67 -8.99 10.74 1.80
C ALA A 67 -8.32 12.06 1.36
N LYS A 68 -8.88 12.75 0.35
CA LYS A 68 -8.39 14.08 -0.07
C LYS A 68 -8.68 15.18 0.94
N ALA A 69 -9.74 15.05 1.74
CA ALA A 69 -10.09 16.00 2.78
C ALA A 69 -9.27 15.83 4.08
N ASN A 70 -8.71 14.62 4.31
CA ASN A 70 -7.96 14.27 5.53
C ASN A 70 -6.55 13.73 5.19
N PRO A 71 -5.68 14.54 4.56
CA PRO A 71 -4.35 14.11 4.13
C PRO A 71 -3.40 13.77 5.29
N ASP A 72 -3.75 14.13 6.53
CA ASP A 72 -3.03 13.80 7.76
C ASP A 72 -3.35 12.43 8.34
N GLU A 73 -4.46 11.83 7.92
CA GLU A 73 -4.88 10.49 8.35
C GLU A 73 -4.45 9.38 7.37
N VAL A 74 -3.69 9.73 6.33
CA VAL A 74 -3.15 8.73 5.39
C VAL A 74 -2.17 7.80 6.10
N GLN A 75 -2.15 6.53 5.66
CA GLN A 75 -1.18 5.57 6.16
C GLN A 75 0.25 6.01 5.81
N GLN A 76 1.14 5.90 6.79
CA GLN A 76 2.55 6.23 6.65
C GLN A 76 3.42 5.01 6.93
N CYS A 77 4.63 5.01 6.39
CA CYS A 77 5.65 4.01 6.67
C CYS A 77 7.04 4.64 6.64
N TYR A 78 8.00 4.01 7.33
CA TYR A 78 9.40 4.36 7.20
C TYR A 78 10.00 3.73 5.95
N ILE A 79 10.79 4.52 5.23
CA ILE A 79 11.52 4.11 4.05
C ILE A 79 12.99 4.49 4.26
N MET A 80 13.88 3.57 3.92
CA MET A 80 15.32 3.82 3.89
C MET A 80 15.72 4.11 2.45
N THR A 81 16.57 5.13 2.26
CA THR A 81 17.16 5.41 0.96
C THR A 81 18.18 4.32 0.57
N GLY A 82 18.69 4.37 -0.66
CA GLY A 82 19.90 3.61 -1.00
C GLY A 82 21.12 4.18 -0.25
N PHE A 83 22.25 3.47 -0.28
CA PHE A 83 23.49 3.98 0.33
C PHE A 83 24.08 5.11 -0.51
N TYR A 84 24.51 6.17 0.15
CA TYR A 84 25.23 7.31 -0.43
C TYR A 84 26.60 7.45 0.23
N THR A 85 27.66 7.14 -0.52
CA THR A 85 29.04 7.29 -0.05
C THR A 85 29.46 8.75 -0.08
N ALA A 86 29.86 9.29 1.06
CA ALA A 86 30.46 10.62 1.15
C ALA A 86 31.85 10.64 0.48
N THR A 87 32.15 11.75 -0.17
CA THR A 87 33.50 12.05 -0.69
C THR A 87 34.00 13.33 -0.01
N GLU A 88 34.85 14.11 -0.69
CA GLU A 88 35.23 15.43 -0.17
C GLU A 88 34.08 16.44 -0.38
N GLY A 89 33.58 16.99 0.73
CA GLY A 89 32.55 18.04 0.71
C GLY A 89 31.17 17.56 1.20
N ALA A 90 30.15 18.39 0.96
CA ALA A 90 28.79 18.09 1.41
C ALA A 90 28.18 16.91 0.63
N LEU A 91 27.41 16.08 1.34
CA LEU A 91 26.65 14.98 0.75
C LEU A 91 25.17 15.35 0.65
N SER A 92 24.55 15.03 -0.48
CA SER A 92 23.13 15.23 -0.74
C SER A 92 22.46 13.88 -1.04
N ILE A 93 21.45 13.53 -0.23
CA ILE A 93 20.71 12.27 -0.29
C ILE A 93 19.29 12.58 -0.80
N ARG A 94 18.98 12.17 -2.04
CA ARG A 94 17.66 12.37 -2.65
C ARG A 94 16.66 11.34 -2.14
N LEU A 95 15.68 11.76 -1.33
CA LEU A 95 14.80 10.84 -0.60
C LEU A 95 13.96 9.93 -1.50
N MET A 96 13.44 10.47 -2.62
CA MET A 96 12.58 9.73 -3.54
C MET A 96 13.35 9.01 -4.67
N SER A 97 14.68 8.90 -4.57
CA SER A 97 15.48 8.21 -5.58
C SER A 97 15.10 6.74 -5.68
N GLY A 98 14.68 6.30 -6.86
CA GLY A 98 14.20 4.93 -7.08
C GLY A 98 12.79 4.63 -6.55
N ILE A 99 12.05 5.65 -6.08
CA ILE A 99 10.68 5.52 -5.56
C ILE A 99 9.72 6.26 -6.49
N SER A 100 8.63 5.60 -6.89
CA SER A 100 7.60 6.24 -7.70
C SER A 100 6.76 7.21 -6.85
N THR A 101 6.67 8.45 -7.32
CA THR A 101 5.90 9.54 -6.72
C THR A 101 4.39 9.39 -6.90
N GLU A 102 3.93 8.41 -7.69
CA GLU A 102 2.51 8.06 -7.77
C GLU A 102 2.05 7.23 -6.57
N PHE A 103 2.98 6.59 -5.85
CA PHE A 103 2.67 5.71 -4.71
C PHE A 103 3.04 6.33 -3.37
N LEU A 104 4.17 7.02 -3.29
CA LEU A 104 4.69 7.57 -2.04
C LEU A 104 5.07 9.04 -2.20
N MET A 105 5.01 9.76 -1.11
CA MET A 105 5.50 11.13 -0.99
C MET A 105 6.20 11.32 0.35
N VAL A 106 7.12 12.27 0.41
CA VAL A 106 7.82 12.63 1.63
C VAL A 106 6.82 13.30 2.59
N ASN A 107 6.82 12.90 3.86
CA ASN A 107 6.06 13.59 4.89
C ASN A 107 6.85 14.83 5.37
N GLU A 108 6.54 15.98 4.80
CA GLU A 108 7.14 17.26 5.17
C GLU A 108 6.33 18.02 6.25
N ARG A 109 5.20 17.46 6.70
CA ARG A 109 4.29 18.09 7.67
C ARG A 109 4.77 17.87 9.11
N ASP A 110 5.15 16.63 9.43
CA ASP A 110 5.53 16.26 10.79
C ASP A 110 7.02 16.56 11.04
N ASP A 111 7.39 16.71 12.31
CA ASP A 111 8.76 17.10 12.71
C ASP A 111 9.81 16.06 12.26
N MET A 112 10.51 16.38 11.18
CA MET A 112 11.54 15.53 10.59
C MET A 112 12.71 15.27 11.54
N LYS A 113 13.04 16.18 12.46
CA LYS A 113 14.15 15.98 13.41
C LYS A 113 13.81 14.98 14.49
N ARG A 114 12.52 14.82 14.77
CA ARG A 114 12.00 13.81 15.70
C ARG A 114 11.79 12.46 15.04
N TRP A 115 11.35 12.44 13.78
CA TRP A 115 10.87 11.21 13.14
C TRP A 115 11.83 10.62 12.11
N TRP A 116 12.77 11.38 11.57
CA TRP A 116 13.74 10.86 10.59
C TRP A 116 15.09 10.65 11.25
N GLU A 117 15.80 9.63 10.78
CA GLU A 117 17.17 9.34 11.17
C GLU A 117 18.05 9.36 9.92
N VAL A 118 19.11 10.16 9.96
CA VAL A 118 20.20 10.07 8.97
C VAL A 118 21.25 9.18 9.59
N MET A 119 21.47 8.02 8.99
CA MET A 119 22.34 7.01 9.58
C MET A 119 23.70 7.04 8.91
N ASP A 120 24.77 7.13 9.68
CA ASP A 120 26.10 6.72 9.23
C ASP A 120 26.15 5.19 9.31
N ARG A 121 26.12 4.55 8.15
CA ARG A 121 26.11 3.09 8.02
C ARG A 121 27.49 2.48 8.21
N THR A 122 28.55 3.26 8.09
CA THR A 122 29.92 2.80 8.32
C THR A 122 30.20 2.66 9.82
N THR A 123 29.71 3.59 10.64
CA THR A 123 29.84 3.51 12.10
C THR A 123 28.66 2.80 12.77
N GLY A 124 27.49 2.76 12.11
CA GLY A 124 26.26 2.15 12.61
C GLY A 124 25.44 3.07 13.52
N GLU A 125 25.79 4.35 13.60
CA GLU A 125 25.18 5.32 14.51
C GLU A 125 24.36 6.38 13.75
N PRO A 126 23.26 6.89 14.33
CA PRO A 126 22.56 8.04 13.79
C PRO A 126 23.41 9.31 13.94
N LEU A 127 23.30 10.19 12.96
CA LEU A 127 23.82 11.55 13.09
C LEU A 127 22.96 12.35 14.06
N ASP A 128 23.58 13.35 14.71
CA ASP A 128 22.85 14.35 15.46
C ASP A 128 21.82 15.06 14.54
N PRO A 129 20.58 15.28 14.99
CA PRO A 129 19.57 15.98 14.20
C PRO A 129 20.03 17.35 13.66
N ASP A 130 20.91 18.06 14.35
CA ASP A 130 21.43 19.36 13.92
C ASP A 130 22.59 19.25 12.90
N ALA A 131 23.11 18.04 12.64
CA ALA A 131 24.21 17.79 11.71
C ALA A 131 23.78 17.68 10.24
N TRP A 132 22.48 17.69 9.96
CA TRP A 132 21.91 17.61 8.62
C TRP A 132 20.74 18.58 8.46
N ARG A 133 20.31 18.84 7.23
CA ARG A 133 19.09 19.61 6.95
C ARG A 133 18.32 19.00 5.78
N TYR A 134 17.04 19.35 5.67
CA TYR A 134 16.23 19.01 4.50
C TYR A 134 16.10 20.22 3.59
N GLU A 135 16.33 20.02 2.30
CA GLU A 135 16.24 21.06 1.27
C GLU A 135 15.82 20.42 -0.06
N ASP A 136 14.72 20.90 -0.65
CA ASP A 136 14.24 20.53 -1.99
C ASP A 136 14.14 19.02 -2.31
N GLY A 137 13.67 18.19 -1.36
CA GLY A 137 13.56 16.74 -1.57
C GLY A 137 14.83 15.95 -1.25
N CYS A 138 15.85 16.63 -0.70
CA CYS A 138 17.11 16.04 -0.32
C CYS A 138 17.40 16.28 1.17
N VAL A 139 18.04 15.29 1.80
CA VAL A 139 18.78 15.48 3.05
C VAL A 139 20.20 15.91 2.70
N ILE A 140 20.68 16.99 3.29
CA ILE A 140 22.03 17.51 3.10
C ILE A 140 22.82 17.35 4.39
N ILE A 141 24.01 16.75 4.28
CA ILE A 141 25.01 16.66 5.33
C ILE A 141 26.16 17.57 4.89
N ASP A 142 26.39 18.69 5.57
CA ASP A 142 27.37 19.69 5.14
C ASP A 142 28.82 19.22 5.30
N LYS A 143 29.07 18.39 6.32
CA LYS A 143 30.40 17.88 6.68
C LYS A 143 30.32 16.40 7.05
N PRO A 144 30.03 15.51 6.08
CA PRO A 144 30.08 14.08 6.32
C PRO A 144 31.52 13.63 6.54
N GLU A 145 31.72 12.58 7.33
CA GLU A 145 32.99 11.86 7.35
C GLU A 145 33.25 11.24 5.97
N ALA A 146 34.43 11.53 5.42
CA ALA A 146 34.78 11.12 4.07
C ALA A 146 34.81 9.59 3.96
N TYR A 147 34.28 9.06 2.86
CA TYR A 147 34.21 7.64 2.53
C TYR A 147 33.32 6.79 3.45
N HIS A 148 32.51 7.43 4.29
CA HIS A 148 31.42 6.74 5.00
C HIS A 148 30.18 6.66 4.11
N ASP A 149 29.36 5.64 4.34
CA ASP A 149 28.08 5.46 3.67
C ASP A 149 26.94 5.98 4.55
N TYR A 150 26.03 6.74 3.95
CA TYR A 150 24.88 7.32 4.64
C TYR A 150 23.56 6.89 3.99
N THR A 151 22.50 6.87 4.78
CA THR A 151 21.12 6.66 4.30
C THR A 151 20.15 7.61 4.97
#